data_AF-L1M3F1-F1
#
_entry.id   AF-L1M3F1-F1
#
_cell.length_a   1.000
_cell.length_b   1.000
_cell.length_c   1.000
_cell.angle_alpha   90.00
_cell.angle_beta   90.00
_cell.angle_gamma   90.00
#
_symmetry.space_group_name_H-M   'P 1'
#
loop_
_entity.id
_entity.type
_entity.pdbx_description
1 polymer ?
#
loop_
_entity_poly.entity_id
_entity_poly.type
_entity_poly.pdbx_seq_one_letter_code
_entity_poly.pdbx_strand_id
1 'polypeptide(L)'
;MAKFYYQIKGRRPAKGPYGEAEWAWPPVFSGMVEATDRKAAKATVEDQYERKFPSRVLRKDMEAHEYLLHIQPIDESDTYLLGRFESRSCKECGTAFRLIDKYNDPHTETKSHDYCTEACQTAAKFRDLSEFRLASEGRSPPVIYQVRQKSSGRVYIGQTTQPFTLRWWQHLSNPTSCKFHAALGGSDITDWEFSVIEVIAYPDDCTNRAAYITERESHWIRVLSSVETGFNTVRPAGSIDPSQVLLPIADPA
;
A
#
# COMPACT_ATOMS: atom_id res chain seq x y z
N MET A 1 35.86 -13.72 2.85
CA MET A 1 36.05 -13.00 4.12
C MET A 1 34.73 -13.01 4.87
N ALA A 2 34.74 -13.03 6.20
CA ALA A 2 33.49 -13.02 6.96
C ALA A 2 32.96 -11.58 7.07
N LYS A 3 31.63 -11.43 7.01
CA LYS A 3 30.95 -10.15 7.22
C LYS A 3 30.69 -9.94 8.71
N PHE A 4 30.99 -8.75 9.20
CA PHE A 4 30.76 -8.37 10.59
C PHE A 4 29.88 -7.12 10.64
N TYR A 5 28.77 -7.22 11.36
CA TYR A 5 27.93 -6.08 11.69
C TYR A 5 28.48 -5.41 12.95
N TYR A 6 28.67 -4.10 12.89
CA TYR A 6 29.09 -3.32 14.03
C TYR A 6 28.09 -2.21 14.39
N GLN A 7 27.99 -1.92 15.68
CA GLN A 7 27.20 -0.83 16.22
C GLN A 7 28.07 0.00 17.15
N ILE A 8 28.05 1.31 16.96
CA ILE A 8 28.65 2.29 17.86
C ILE A 8 27.52 2.83 18.73
N LYS A 9 27.53 2.50 20.02
CA LYS A 9 26.56 3.00 21.00
C LYS A 9 27.17 4.18 21.73
N GLY A 10 26.48 5.32 21.72
CA GLY A 10 26.87 6.48 22.51
C GLY A 10 26.40 6.36 23.95
N ARG A 11 27.04 7.05 24.88
CA ARG A 11 26.59 7.15 26.26
C ARG A 11 25.39 8.09 26.37
N ARG A 12 24.35 7.70 27.09
CA ARG A 12 23.29 8.60 27.59
C ARG A 12 23.60 9.00 29.03
N PRO A 13 23.58 10.30 29.35
CA PRO A 13 23.72 10.76 30.73
C PRO A 13 22.52 10.31 31.56
N ALA A 14 22.73 10.18 32.88
CA ALA A 14 21.70 9.87 33.86
C ALA A 14 20.52 10.86 33.76
N LYS A 15 19.29 10.33 33.67
CA LYS A 15 18.05 11.14 33.63
C LYS A 15 17.57 11.58 35.03
N GLY A 16 18.48 12.07 35.87
CA GLY A 16 18.17 12.61 37.20
C GLY A 16 19.02 12.02 38.33
N PRO A 17 18.75 12.41 39.60
CA PRO A 17 19.60 12.09 40.75
C PRO A 17 19.64 10.60 41.13
N TYR A 18 18.71 9.80 40.61
CA TYR A 18 18.67 8.33 40.78
C TYR A 18 18.83 7.58 39.45
N GLY A 19 19.08 8.30 38.35
CA GLY A 19 19.31 7.71 37.04
C GLY A 19 20.76 7.26 36.93
N GLU A 20 21.01 6.16 36.24
CA GLU A 20 22.36 5.71 35.91
C GLU A 20 22.68 6.00 34.45
N ALA A 21 23.96 6.12 34.11
CA ALA A 21 24.39 6.25 32.73
C ALA A 21 24.10 4.93 31.98
N GLU A 22 23.53 5.03 30.79
CA GLU A 22 23.15 3.88 29.97
C GLU A 22 23.71 4.03 28.54
N TRP A 23 23.86 2.91 27.83
CA TRP A 23 24.19 2.95 26.41
C TRP A 23 22.95 3.31 25.60
N ALA A 24 23.08 4.27 24.70
CA ALA A 24 22.00 4.79 23.89
C ALA A 24 21.39 3.70 23.00
N TRP A 25 20.05 3.67 22.96
CA TRP A 25 19.26 3.01 21.94
C TRP A 25 18.32 4.05 21.30
N PRO A 26 18.29 4.19 19.96
CA PRO A 26 19.12 3.48 18.96
C PRO A 26 20.63 3.79 19.07
N PRO A 27 21.51 2.96 18.49
CA PRO A 27 22.95 3.24 18.42
C PRO A 27 23.21 4.53 17.62
N VAL A 28 24.37 5.15 17.86
CA VAL A 28 24.81 6.36 17.15
C VAL A 28 25.10 6.04 15.68
N PHE A 29 25.71 4.89 15.44
CA PHE A 29 26.00 4.43 14.09
C PHE A 29 25.97 2.91 14.01
N SER A 30 25.64 2.38 12.84
CA SER A 30 25.67 0.96 12.54
C SER A 30 26.24 0.73 11.14
N GLY A 31 27.14 -0.24 10.99
CA GLY A 31 27.77 -0.52 9.71
C GLY A 31 28.12 -2.00 9.54
N MET A 32 28.72 -2.31 8.39
CA MET A 32 29.22 -3.65 8.08
C MET A 32 30.66 -3.54 7.56
N VAL A 33 31.53 -4.43 8.00
CA VAL A 33 32.90 -4.59 7.49
C VAL A 33 33.15 -6.04 7.13
N GLU A 34 34.02 -6.27 6.16
CA GLU A 34 34.51 -7.60 5.81
C GLU A 34 35.91 -7.81 6.41
N ALA A 35 36.09 -8.89 7.17
CA ALA A 35 37.35 -9.20 7.82
C ALA A 35 37.56 -10.71 7.97
N THR A 36 38.77 -11.13 8.33
CA THR A 36 39.09 -12.53 8.61
C THR A 36 38.58 -12.97 9.98
N ASP A 37 38.71 -12.12 10.99
CA ASP A 37 38.28 -12.38 12.36
C ASP A 37 37.71 -11.12 13.03
N ARG A 38 37.11 -11.31 14.23
CA ARG A 38 36.52 -10.21 15.00
C ARG A 38 37.54 -9.14 15.41
N LYS A 39 38.81 -9.53 15.56
CA LYS A 39 39.90 -8.61 15.97
C LYS A 39 40.32 -7.71 14.82
N ALA A 40 40.45 -8.27 13.61
CA ALA A 40 40.68 -7.53 12.38
C ALA A 40 39.48 -6.63 12.06
N ALA A 41 38.24 -7.12 12.21
CA ALA A 41 37.04 -6.29 12.05
C ALA A 41 37.07 -5.07 12.98
N LYS A 42 37.47 -5.27 14.24
CA LYS A 42 37.65 -4.17 15.19
C LYS A 42 38.73 -3.19 14.73
N ALA A 43 39.90 -3.69 14.32
CA ALA A 43 41.00 -2.85 13.87
C ALA A 43 40.60 -2.00 12.65
N THR A 44 39.87 -2.57 11.69
CA THR A 44 39.34 -1.84 10.52
C THR A 44 38.37 -0.74 10.93
N VAL A 45 37.48 -0.99 11.89
CA VAL A 45 36.57 0.04 12.41
C VAL A 45 37.34 1.12 13.16
N GLU A 46 38.30 0.77 14.00
CA GLU A 46 39.11 1.74 14.75
C GLU A 46 39.95 2.64 13.82
N ASP A 47 40.45 2.09 12.72
CA ASP A 47 41.16 2.81 11.66
C ASP A 47 40.21 3.76 10.91
N GLN A 48 39.04 3.27 10.48
CA GLN A 48 38.03 4.06 9.75
C GLN A 48 37.57 5.31 10.50
N TYR A 49 37.47 5.23 11.82
CA TYR A 49 37.02 6.34 12.68
C TYR A 49 38.17 7.05 13.42
N GLU A 50 39.43 6.66 13.15
CA GLU A 50 40.64 7.17 13.80
C GLU A 50 40.53 7.18 15.35
N ARG A 51 39.81 6.20 15.91
CA ARG A 51 39.48 6.17 17.34
C ARG A 51 39.45 4.74 17.88
N LYS A 52 39.97 4.57 19.09
CA LYS A 52 39.87 3.30 19.83
C LYS A 52 38.52 3.18 20.51
N PHE A 53 37.89 2.01 20.38
CA PHE A 53 36.60 1.74 21.02
C PHE A 53 36.70 0.58 22.01
N PRO A 54 36.20 0.75 23.25
CA PRO A 54 36.07 -0.37 24.17
C PRO A 54 34.94 -1.30 23.68
N SER A 55 35.18 -2.61 23.80
CA SER A 55 34.20 -3.65 23.42
C SER A 55 33.38 -4.14 24.61
N ARG A 56 33.89 -3.92 25.82
CA ARG A 56 33.23 -4.21 27.10
C ARG A 56 33.63 -3.11 28.07
N VAL A 57 32.64 -2.48 28.67
CA VAL A 57 32.83 -1.45 29.71
C VAL A 57 32.03 -1.91 30.93
N LEU A 58 32.67 -1.91 32.10
CA LEU A 58 31.98 -2.20 33.36
C LEU A 58 31.11 -0.99 33.74
N ARG A 59 30.02 -1.25 34.45
CA ARG A 59 29.05 -0.21 34.83
C ARG A 59 29.68 0.96 35.61
N LYS A 60 30.70 0.66 36.43
CA LYS A 60 31.47 1.65 37.20
C LYS A 60 32.32 2.59 36.34
N ASP A 61 32.72 2.15 35.15
CA ASP A 61 33.62 2.87 34.25
C ASP A 61 32.86 3.52 33.07
N MET A 62 31.53 3.46 33.09
CA MET A 62 30.71 4.02 32.01
C MET A 62 30.89 5.52 31.86
N GLU A 63 31.26 6.24 32.92
CA GLU A 63 31.49 7.68 32.83
C GLU A 63 32.78 8.05 32.10
N ALA A 64 33.78 7.15 32.10
CA ALA A 64 35.07 7.35 31.43
C ALA A 64 35.02 7.07 29.93
N HIS A 65 33.93 6.47 29.41
CA HIS A 65 33.81 6.07 28.02
C HIS A 65 32.57 6.69 27.36
N GLU A 66 32.79 7.46 26.30
CA GLU A 66 31.69 8.07 25.53
C GLU A 66 31.00 7.10 24.59
N TYR A 67 31.71 6.06 24.13
CA TYR A 67 31.25 5.13 23.11
C TYR A 67 31.58 3.68 23.45
N LEU A 68 30.72 2.77 23.00
CA LEU A 68 30.91 1.32 23.07
C LEU A 68 30.77 0.73 21.67
N LEU A 69 31.74 -0.11 21.26
CA LEU A 69 31.69 -0.83 19.99
C LEU A 69 31.21 -2.26 20.20
N HIS A 70 30.06 -2.58 19.62
CA HIS A 70 29.53 -3.93 19.54
C HIS A 70 29.79 -4.48 18.14
N ILE A 71 30.41 -5.65 18.04
CA ILE A 71 30.68 -6.34 16.77
C ILE A 71 30.13 -7.76 16.86
N GLN A 72 29.37 -8.17 15.85
CA GLN A 72 28.87 -9.54 15.70
C GLN A 72 29.13 -10.06 14.28
N PRO A 73 29.51 -11.34 14.12
CA PRO A 73 29.55 -11.96 12.80
C PRO A 73 28.13 -12.02 12.21
N ILE A 74 28.02 -11.86 10.90
CA ILE A 74 26.78 -12.04 10.14
C ILE A 74 26.92 -13.36 9.36
N ASP A 75 25.96 -14.25 9.54
CA ASP A 75 25.83 -15.46 8.73
C ASP A 75 25.16 -15.11 7.39
N GLU A 76 25.44 -15.86 6.33
CA GLU A 76 24.80 -15.68 5.02
C GLU A 76 23.28 -15.89 5.08
N SER A 77 22.79 -16.66 6.05
CA SER A 77 21.37 -16.88 6.31
C SER A 77 20.64 -15.69 6.97
N ASP A 78 21.36 -14.70 7.51
CA ASP A 78 20.76 -13.51 8.14
C ASP A 78 20.35 -12.46 7.08
N THR A 79 19.34 -12.83 6.31
CA THR A 79 18.73 -11.99 5.25
C THR A 79 18.21 -10.66 5.80
N TYR A 80 17.84 -10.60 7.08
CA TYR A 80 17.32 -9.38 7.71
C TYR A 80 18.40 -8.30 7.86
N LEU A 81 19.57 -8.66 8.42
CA LEU A 81 20.67 -7.70 8.55
C LEU A 81 21.30 -7.40 7.19
N LEU A 82 21.54 -8.42 6.36
CA LEU A 82 22.11 -8.25 5.03
C LEU A 82 21.25 -7.32 4.16
N GLY A 83 19.93 -7.50 4.20
CA GLY A 83 18.96 -6.70 3.45
C GLY A 83 18.96 -5.21 3.79
N ARG A 84 19.57 -4.79 4.91
CA ARG A 84 19.74 -3.37 5.25
C ARG A 84 20.86 -2.70 4.46
N PHE A 85 21.88 -3.47 4.06
CA PHE A 85 23.06 -3.00 3.33
C PHE A 85 22.90 -3.11 1.81
N GLU A 86 21.90 -3.87 1.37
CA GLU A 86 21.56 -3.99 -0.05
C GLU A 86 21.02 -2.67 -0.62
N SER A 87 21.44 -2.38 -1.85
CA SER A 87 20.91 -1.25 -2.61
C SER A 87 19.51 -1.57 -3.11
N ARG A 88 18.56 -0.68 -2.84
CA ARG A 88 17.16 -0.79 -3.25
C ARG A 88 16.77 0.44 -4.06
N SER A 89 15.93 0.26 -5.07
CA SER A 89 15.36 1.37 -5.84
C SER A 89 14.08 1.87 -5.18
N CYS A 90 13.94 3.20 -5.09
CA CYS A 90 12.71 3.84 -4.66
C CYS A 90 11.57 3.48 -5.62
N LYS A 91 10.44 2.99 -5.10
CA LYS A 91 9.26 2.63 -5.92
C LYS A 91 8.64 3.82 -6.64
N GLU A 92 8.94 5.04 -6.19
CA GLU A 92 8.37 6.27 -6.76
C GLU A 92 9.29 6.93 -7.80
N CYS A 93 10.55 7.18 -7.44
CA CYS A 93 11.49 7.93 -8.29
C CYS A 93 12.63 7.09 -8.87
N GLY A 94 12.75 5.81 -8.48
CA GLY A 94 13.81 4.91 -8.94
C GLY A 94 15.18 5.11 -8.30
N THR A 95 15.39 6.17 -7.50
CA THR A 95 16.68 6.44 -6.84
C THR A 95 17.13 5.27 -5.97
N ALA A 96 18.38 4.86 -6.12
CA ALA A 96 19.00 3.82 -5.32
C ALA A 96 19.32 4.34 -3.90
N PHE A 97 18.92 3.59 -2.88
CA PHE A 97 19.23 3.88 -1.48
C PHE A 97 19.44 2.58 -0.69
N ARG A 98 20.14 2.66 0.45
CA ARG A 98 20.26 1.55 1.41
C ARG A 98 19.51 1.91 2.68
N LEU A 99 18.94 0.91 3.34
CA LEU A 99 18.21 1.13 4.60
C LEU A 99 19.15 1.53 5.73
N ILE A 100 20.39 1.04 5.70
CA ILE A 100 21.38 1.38 6.72
C ILE A 100 21.72 2.87 6.74
N ASP A 101 21.74 3.53 5.58
CA ASP A 101 22.06 4.96 5.49
C ASP A 101 20.98 5.79 6.20
N LYS A 102 19.71 5.42 6.01
CA LYS A 102 18.57 6.02 6.72
C LYS A 102 18.58 5.72 8.22
N TYR A 103 18.98 4.51 8.60
CA TYR A 103 19.07 4.13 10.01
C TYR A 103 20.13 4.93 10.76
N ASN A 104 21.21 5.32 10.08
CA ASN A 104 22.30 6.12 10.63
C ASN A 104 22.07 7.63 10.56
N ASP A 105 21.14 8.09 9.73
CA ASP A 105 20.82 9.51 9.59
C ASP A 105 19.71 9.92 10.59
N PRO A 106 20.04 10.69 11.65
CA PRO A 106 19.04 11.16 12.61
C PRO A 106 18.04 12.15 12.00
N HIS A 107 18.36 12.74 10.85
CA HIS A 107 17.52 13.68 10.11
C HIS A 107 16.82 13.02 8.92
N THR A 108 16.84 11.68 8.84
CA THR A 108 16.15 10.99 7.75
C THR A 108 14.66 11.35 7.74
N GLU A 109 14.17 11.80 6.60
CA GLU A 109 12.78 12.22 6.43
C GLU A 109 11.81 11.03 6.55
N THR A 110 12.25 9.82 6.20
CA THR A 110 11.39 8.63 6.22
C THR A 110 12.13 7.39 6.69
N LYS A 111 11.42 6.57 7.47
CA LYS A 111 11.86 5.21 7.86
C LYS A 111 11.32 4.13 6.91
N SER A 112 10.72 4.52 5.79
CA SER A 112 10.16 3.57 4.83
C SER A 112 11.24 2.70 4.20
N HIS A 113 10.90 1.42 4.02
CA HIS A 113 11.73 0.44 3.35
C HIS A 113 11.70 0.55 1.83
N ASP A 114 10.70 1.24 1.27
CA ASP A 114 10.37 1.23 -0.15
C ASP A 114 10.61 2.58 -0.86
N TYR A 115 10.68 3.67 -0.10
CA TYR A 115 10.73 5.03 -0.65
C TYR A 115 11.91 5.80 -0.09
N CYS A 116 12.69 6.49 -0.94
CA CYS A 116 13.89 7.20 -0.51
C CYS A 116 13.61 8.40 0.41
N THR A 117 12.49 9.11 0.22
CA THR A 117 12.11 10.33 0.98
C THR A 117 10.64 10.31 1.39
N GLU A 118 10.27 11.15 2.38
CA GLU A 118 8.86 11.30 2.79
C GLU A 118 8.01 11.88 1.67
N ALA A 119 8.57 12.78 0.86
CA ALA A 119 7.92 13.29 -0.35
C ALA A 119 7.56 12.18 -1.33
N CYS A 120 8.48 11.23 -1.60
CA CYS A 120 8.22 10.09 -2.47
C CYS A 120 7.14 9.16 -1.88
N GLN A 121 7.18 8.92 -0.57
CA GLN A 121 6.17 8.11 0.11
C GLN A 121 4.80 8.76 0.03
N THR A 122 4.73 10.08 0.24
CA THR A 122 3.48 10.85 0.20
C THR A 122 2.95 10.95 -1.23
N ALA A 123 3.82 11.16 -2.22
CA ALA A 123 3.46 11.16 -3.63
C ALA A 123 2.93 9.80 -4.08
N ALA A 124 3.58 8.70 -3.67
CA ALA A 124 3.10 7.35 -3.95
C ALA A 124 1.74 7.10 -3.29
N LYS A 125 1.56 7.47 -2.02
CA LYS A 125 0.27 7.38 -1.33
C LYS A 125 -0.81 8.22 -2.01
N PHE A 126 -0.48 9.43 -2.44
CA PHE A 126 -1.41 10.31 -3.15
C PHE A 126 -1.76 9.75 -4.53
N ARG A 127 -0.79 9.18 -5.25
CA ARG A 127 -1.02 8.45 -6.50
C ARG A 127 -1.91 7.24 -6.26
N ASP A 128 -1.64 6.45 -5.22
CA ASP A 128 -2.47 5.30 -4.86
C ASP A 128 -3.90 5.76 -4.52
N LEU A 129 -4.08 6.89 -3.84
CA LEU A 129 -5.40 7.44 -3.53
C LEU A 129 -6.09 8.06 -4.75
N SER A 130 -5.36 8.78 -5.62
CA SER A 130 -5.89 9.46 -6.81
C SER A 130 -6.17 8.49 -7.96
N GLU A 131 -5.39 7.42 -8.07
CA GLU A 131 -5.67 6.23 -8.88
C GLU A 131 -6.63 5.25 -8.18
N PHE A 132 -7.11 5.58 -6.97
CA PHE A 132 -8.03 4.78 -6.16
C PHE A 132 -7.60 3.31 -5.95
N ARG A 133 -6.29 3.06 -5.85
CA ARG A 133 -5.70 1.85 -5.27
C ARG A 133 -5.89 1.86 -3.74
N LEU A 134 -7.15 1.86 -3.30
CA LEU A 134 -7.51 1.80 -1.88
C LEU A 134 -6.98 0.49 -1.27
N ALA A 135 -5.91 0.64 -0.48
CA ALA A 135 -5.44 -0.21 0.61
C ALA A 135 -6.08 -1.61 0.74
N SER A 136 -5.71 -2.49 -0.17
CA SER A 136 -5.41 -3.89 0.08
C SER A 136 -4.88 -4.45 -1.23
N GLU A 137 -3.87 -5.30 -1.17
CA GLU A 137 -3.51 -6.16 -2.29
C GLU A 137 -4.74 -7.00 -2.65
N GLY A 138 -5.51 -6.50 -3.62
CA GLY A 138 -6.85 -6.98 -3.94
C GLY A 138 -7.62 -5.85 -4.62
N ARG A 139 -7.57 -5.81 -5.95
CA ARG A 139 -8.45 -4.96 -6.76
C ARG A 139 -9.87 -5.10 -6.20
N SER A 140 -10.55 -4.00 -5.86
CA SER A 140 -11.95 -4.09 -5.44
C SER A 140 -12.71 -4.93 -6.47
N PRO A 141 -13.40 -6.01 -6.04
CA PRO A 141 -14.07 -6.88 -6.99
C PRO A 141 -15.07 -6.02 -7.77
N PRO A 142 -15.22 -6.24 -9.09
CA PRO A 142 -16.24 -5.54 -9.85
C PRO A 142 -17.60 -5.82 -9.23
N VAL A 143 -18.45 -4.81 -9.16
CA VAL A 143 -19.78 -4.94 -8.59
C VAL A 143 -20.84 -4.41 -9.54
N ILE A 144 -22.03 -5.01 -9.43
CA ILE A 144 -23.27 -4.42 -9.91
C ILE A 144 -23.94 -3.75 -8.71
N TYR A 145 -24.31 -2.48 -8.89
CA TYR A 145 -24.98 -1.69 -7.87
C TYR A 145 -26.36 -1.23 -8.35
N GLN A 146 -27.20 -0.92 -7.39
CA GLN A 146 -28.53 -0.37 -7.55
C GLN A 146 -28.63 0.97 -6.82
N VAL A 147 -29.22 1.95 -7.49
CA VAL A 147 -29.67 3.21 -6.89
C VAL A 147 -31.19 3.29 -7.02
N ARG A 148 -31.89 3.22 -5.89
CA ARG A 148 -33.36 3.17 -5.83
C ARG A 148 -33.91 4.48 -5.30
N GLN A 149 -34.93 5.00 -5.96
CA GLN A 149 -35.74 6.08 -5.42
C GLN A 149 -36.88 5.48 -4.57
N LYS A 150 -36.98 5.85 -3.30
CA LYS A 150 -37.96 5.29 -2.35
C LYS A 150 -39.39 5.69 -2.73
N SER A 151 -39.61 6.96 -3.08
CA SER A 151 -40.92 7.50 -3.42
C SER A 151 -41.58 6.83 -4.63
N SER A 152 -40.81 6.58 -5.69
CA SER A 152 -41.32 6.01 -6.94
C SER A 152 -41.07 4.51 -7.10
N GLY A 153 -40.21 3.93 -6.26
CA GLY A 153 -39.75 2.55 -6.36
C GLY A 153 -38.82 2.28 -7.55
N ARG A 154 -38.56 3.28 -8.40
CA ARG A 154 -37.76 3.15 -9.62
C ARG A 154 -36.29 2.96 -9.29
N VAL A 155 -35.59 2.20 -10.15
CA VAL A 155 -34.18 1.84 -9.94
C VAL A 155 -33.30 2.22 -11.11
N TYR A 156 -32.05 2.54 -10.80
CA TYR A 156 -30.93 2.63 -11.72
C TYR A 156 -29.95 1.49 -11.40
N ILE A 157 -29.54 0.76 -12.42
CA ILE A 157 -28.53 -0.30 -12.33
C ILE A 157 -27.26 0.18 -13.02
N GLY A 158 -26.12 -0.02 -12.37
CA GLY A 158 -24.83 0.27 -12.97
C GLY A 158 -23.78 -0.74 -12.56
N GLN A 159 -22.71 -0.82 -13.34
CA GLN A 159 -21.51 -1.58 -13.01
C GLN A 159 -20.33 -0.67 -12.63
N THR A 160 -19.41 -1.17 -11.82
CA THR A 160 -18.13 -0.50 -11.56
C THR A 160 -17.01 -1.47 -11.22
N THR A 161 -15.82 -1.20 -11.75
CA THR A 161 -14.54 -1.81 -11.34
C THR A 161 -13.77 -0.92 -10.36
N GLN A 162 -14.23 0.32 -10.16
CA GLN A 162 -13.76 1.24 -9.11
C GLN A 162 -14.53 0.96 -7.81
N PRO A 163 -14.02 1.44 -6.65
CA PRO A 163 -14.78 1.43 -5.39
C PRO A 163 -16.21 1.98 -5.60
N PHE A 164 -17.22 1.20 -5.22
CA PHE A 164 -18.61 1.55 -5.49
C PHE A 164 -19.07 2.86 -4.84
N THR A 165 -18.53 3.19 -3.67
CA THR A 165 -18.79 4.47 -2.99
C THR A 165 -18.32 5.66 -3.81
N LEU A 166 -17.16 5.54 -4.48
CA LEU A 166 -16.68 6.56 -5.41
C LEU A 166 -17.61 6.70 -6.61
N ARG A 167 -18.05 5.58 -7.19
CA ARG A 167 -18.96 5.61 -8.33
C ARG A 167 -20.29 6.28 -7.97
N TRP A 168 -20.81 6.04 -6.77
CA TRP A 168 -22.00 6.73 -6.26
C TRP A 168 -21.76 8.23 -6.07
N TRP A 169 -20.62 8.62 -5.48
CA TRP A 169 -20.25 10.03 -5.36
C TRP A 169 -20.15 10.74 -6.71
N GLN A 170 -19.60 10.08 -7.74
CA GLN A 170 -19.54 10.63 -9.10
C GLN A 170 -20.92 10.92 -9.69
N HIS A 171 -21.94 10.11 -9.38
CA HIS A 171 -23.31 10.39 -9.82
C HIS A 171 -23.89 11.67 -9.20
N LEU A 172 -23.48 12.01 -7.98
CA LEU A 172 -23.92 13.21 -7.27
C LEU A 172 -23.13 14.46 -7.68
N SER A 173 -21.82 14.31 -7.88
CA SER A 173 -20.90 15.43 -8.16
C SER A 173 -20.78 15.79 -9.63
N ASN A 174 -20.96 14.83 -10.54
CA ASN A 174 -20.80 15.01 -11.98
C ASN A 174 -22.04 14.50 -12.74
N PRO A 175 -23.22 15.13 -12.56
CA PRO A 175 -24.44 14.71 -13.24
C PRO A 175 -24.37 14.98 -14.75
N THR A 176 -25.00 14.10 -15.52
CA THR A 176 -25.21 14.24 -16.97
C THR A 176 -26.69 14.52 -17.26
N SER A 177 -27.07 14.79 -18.51
CA SER A 177 -28.45 15.10 -18.90
C SER A 177 -29.38 13.87 -19.00
N CYS A 178 -29.06 12.76 -18.33
CA CYS A 178 -29.88 11.53 -18.40
C CYS A 178 -31.05 11.55 -17.40
N LYS A 179 -32.08 10.73 -17.64
CA LYS A 179 -33.28 10.63 -16.77
C LYS A 179 -32.95 10.30 -15.32
N PHE A 180 -31.89 9.53 -15.08
CA PHE A 180 -31.42 9.21 -13.73
C PHE A 180 -30.94 10.47 -13.00
N HIS A 181 -30.03 11.22 -13.61
CA HIS A 181 -29.45 12.42 -13.01
C HIS A 181 -30.44 13.57 -12.88
N ALA A 182 -31.38 13.69 -13.83
CA ALA A 182 -32.49 14.63 -13.71
C ALA A 182 -33.38 14.33 -12.49
N ALA A 183 -33.70 13.04 -12.25
CA ALA A 183 -34.47 12.64 -11.08
C ALA A 183 -33.67 12.83 -9.78
N LEU A 184 -32.39 12.47 -9.78
CA LEU A 184 -31.49 12.58 -8.62
C LEU A 184 -31.27 14.04 -8.20
N GLY A 185 -31.13 14.96 -9.16
CA GLY A 185 -31.01 16.39 -8.87
C GLY A 185 -32.34 17.08 -8.51
N GLY A 186 -33.48 16.47 -8.87
CA GLY A 186 -34.82 17.01 -8.63
C GLY A 186 -35.50 16.51 -7.35
N SER A 187 -34.82 15.70 -6.52
CA SER A 187 -35.35 15.14 -5.28
C SER A 187 -34.31 15.16 -4.16
N ASP A 188 -34.76 15.04 -2.91
CA ASP A 188 -33.87 15.04 -1.75
C ASP A 188 -33.06 13.72 -1.69
N ILE A 189 -31.79 13.79 -1.28
CA ILE A 189 -30.91 12.64 -1.16
C ILE A 189 -31.46 11.59 -0.18
N THR A 190 -32.29 12.01 0.77
CA THR A 190 -32.96 11.11 1.73
C THR A 190 -33.98 10.16 1.07
N ASP A 191 -34.47 10.51 -0.12
CA ASP A 191 -35.36 9.69 -0.96
C ASP A 191 -34.60 8.59 -1.72
N TRP A 192 -33.27 8.54 -1.61
CA TRP A 192 -32.44 7.60 -2.37
C TRP A 192 -31.81 6.52 -1.47
N GLU A 193 -31.72 5.32 -2.02
CA GLU A 193 -31.05 4.17 -1.42
C GLU A 193 -29.99 3.63 -2.38
N PHE A 194 -28.76 3.51 -1.89
CA PHE A 194 -27.62 2.99 -2.64
C PHE A 194 -27.26 1.61 -2.09
N SER A 195 -27.18 0.62 -2.97
CA SER A 195 -26.93 -0.77 -2.59
C SER A 195 -26.06 -1.49 -3.61
N VAL A 196 -25.26 -2.42 -3.14
CA VAL A 196 -24.56 -3.39 -4.01
C VAL A 196 -25.44 -4.63 -4.10
N ILE A 197 -25.76 -5.08 -5.31
CA ILE A 197 -26.65 -6.22 -5.55
C ILE A 197 -25.91 -7.47 -6.02
N GLU A 198 -24.72 -7.31 -6.61
CA GLU A 198 -23.85 -8.42 -6.96
C GLU A 198 -22.38 -8.01 -6.82
N VAL A 199 -21.59 -8.86 -6.19
CA VAL A 199 -20.12 -8.85 -6.28
C VAL A 199 -19.73 -9.89 -7.33
N ILE A 200 -19.14 -9.46 -8.44
CA ILE A 200 -18.89 -10.31 -9.59
C ILE A 200 -17.70 -11.23 -9.31
N ALA A 201 -17.99 -12.53 -9.27
CA ALA A 201 -16.99 -13.59 -9.34
C ALA A 201 -16.86 -14.05 -10.80
N TYR A 202 -15.62 -14.16 -11.28
CA TYR A 202 -15.39 -14.63 -12.65
C TYR A 202 -15.32 -16.16 -12.69
N PRO A 203 -15.95 -16.81 -13.68
CA PRO A 203 -15.68 -18.20 -14.01
C PRO A 203 -14.18 -18.43 -14.32
N ASP A 204 -13.67 -19.62 -14.02
CA ASP A 204 -12.25 -19.98 -14.23
C ASP A 204 -11.82 -19.89 -15.70
N ASP A 205 -12.76 -20.08 -16.63
CA ASP A 205 -12.59 -20.02 -18.08
C ASP A 205 -12.92 -18.65 -18.69
N CYS A 206 -13.15 -17.62 -17.87
CA CYS A 206 -13.50 -16.28 -18.35
C CYS A 206 -12.33 -15.60 -19.08
N THR A 207 -12.38 -15.64 -20.41
CA THR A 207 -11.38 -15.01 -21.29
C THR A 207 -11.59 -13.50 -21.45
N ASN A 208 -12.83 -13.01 -21.36
CA ASN A 208 -13.16 -11.59 -21.49
C ASN A 208 -13.98 -11.06 -20.30
N ARG A 209 -13.26 -10.56 -19.30
CA ARG A 209 -13.83 -10.01 -18.07
C ARG A 209 -14.73 -8.80 -18.34
N ALA A 210 -14.38 -7.92 -19.27
CA ALA A 210 -15.17 -6.72 -19.54
C ALA A 210 -16.55 -7.06 -20.12
N ALA A 211 -16.59 -8.00 -21.07
CA ALA A 211 -17.84 -8.51 -21.63
C ALA A 211 -18.70 -9.18 -20.57
N TYR A 212 -18.10 -9.99 -19.69
CA TYR A 212 -18.81 -10.66 -18.60
C TYR A 212 -19.47 -9.67 -17.64
N ILE A 213 -18.78 -8.60 -17.22
CA ILE A 213 -19.38 -7.57 -16.36
C ILE A 213 -20.58 -6.92 -17.05
N THR A 214 -20.46 -6.58 -18.34
CA THR A 214 -21.55 -5.98 -19.13
C THR A 214 -22.74 -6.93 -19.29
N GLU A 215 -22.49 -8.24 -19.42
CA GLU A 215 -23.53 -9.25 -19.41
C GLU A 215 -24.26 -9.31 -18.07
N ARG A 216 -23.53 -9.29 -16.95
CA ARG A 216 -24.11 -9.26 -15.60
C ARG A 216 -24.92 -7.99 -15.35
N GLU A 217 -24.44 -6.83 -15.79
CA GLU A 217 -25.22 -5.57 -15.76
C GLU A 217 -26.52 -5.71 -16.56
N SER A 218 -26.43 -6.24 -17.78
CA SER A 218 -27.59 -6.46 -18.67
C SER A 218 -28.59 -7.45 -18.08
N HIS A 219 -28.14 -8.48 -17.37
CA HIS A 219 -28.99 -9.40 -16.62
C HIS A 219 -29.83 -8.65 -15.58
N TRP A 220 -29.21 -7.85 -14.70
CA TRP A 220 -29.93 -7.11 -13.66
C TRP A 220 -30.83 -6.01 -14.22
N ILE A 221 -30.42 -5.33 -15.29
CA ILE A 221 -31.28 -4.37 -15.99
C ILE A 221 -32.57 -5.03 -16.46
N ARG A 222 -32.50 -6.26 -17.00
CA ARG A 222 -33.68 -7.02 -17.43
C ARG A 222 -34.52 -7.51 -16.25
N VAL A 223 -33.88 -8.12 -15.25
CA VAL A 223 -34.55 -8.68 -14.06
C VAL A 223 -35.35 -7.60 -13.32
N LEU A 224 -34.82 -6.38 -13.25
CA LEU A 224 -35.46 -5.26 -12.55
C LEU A 224 -36.21 -4.31 -13.50
N SER A 225 -36.31 -4.66 -14.78
CA SER A 225 -36.96 -3.86 -15.85
C SER A 225 -36.55 -2.38 -15.83
N SER A 226 -35.30 -2.08 -15.47
CA SER A 226 -34.87 -0.73 -15.13
C SER A 226 -34.79 0.23 -16.31
N VAL A 227 -34.95 -0.28 -17.53
CA VAL A 227 -35.11 0.53 -18.75
C VAL A 227 -36.52 1.09 -18.87
N GLU A 228 -37.54 0.23 -18.78
CA GLU A 228 -38.94 0.55 -19.02
C GLU A 228 -39.56 1.25 -17.80
N THR A 229 -39.34 0.67 -16.62
CA THR A 229 -39.95 1.15 -15.37
C THR A 229 -38.96 1.92 -14.50
N GLY A 230 -37.67 1.93 -14.84
CA GLY A 230 -36.60 2.56 -14.07
C GLY A 230 -35.87 3.71 -14.78
N PHE A 231 -34.61 3.92 -14.41
CA PHE A 231 -33.77 5.03 -14.85
C PHE A 231 -32.68 4.67 -15.86
N ASN A 232 -32.49 3.40 -16.22
CA ASN A 232 -31.55 3.01 -17.27
C ASN A 232 -32.07 3.41 -18.65
N THR A 233 -31.18 3.81 -19.56
CA THR A 233 -31.49 4.05 -20.97
C THR A 233 -30.84 2.98 -21.84
N VAL A 234 -31.52 2.56 -22.91
CA VAL A 234 -30.92 1.71 -23.93
C VAL A 234 -29.84 2.53 -24.63
N ARG A 235 -28.59 2.08 -24.60
CA ARG A 235 -27.56 2.67 -25.46
C ARG A 235 -27.90 2.30 -26.91
N PRO A 236 -27.80 3.23 -27.89
CA PRO A 236 -27.93 2.86 -29.29
C PRO A 236 -26.94 1.73 -29.58
N ALA A 237 -27.42 0.59 -30.07
CA ALA A 237 -26.59 -0.54 -30.39
C ALA A 237 -25.62 -0.13 -31.51
N GLY A 238 -24.35 0.10 -31.16
CA GLY A 238 -23.28 -0.14 -32.12
C GLY A 238 -23.36 -1.61 -32.49
N SER A 239 -23.55 -1.90 -33.77
CA SER A 239 -23.70 -3.23 -34.37
C SER A 239 -22.86 -4.31 -33.68
N ILE A 240 -23.53 -5.20 -32.96
CA ILE A 240 -22.94 -6.47 -32.51
C ILE A 240 -23.07 -7.42 -33.69
N ASP A 241 -21.92 -7.86 -34.23
CA ASP A 241 -21.83 -8.92 -35.22
C ASP A 241 -22.34 -10.23 -34.60
N PRO A 242 -23.37 -10.89 -35.16
CA PRO A 242 -23.97 -12.12 -34.62
C PRO A 242 -23.04 -13.36 -34.62
N SER A 243 -21.74 -13.19 -34.87
CA SER A 243 -20.74 -14.26 -34.90
C SER A 243 -20.16 -14.63 -33.52
N GLN A 244 -20.52 -13.93 -32.44
CA GLN A 244 -20.02 -14.25 -31.08
C GLN A 244 -21.05 -15.01 -30.23
N VAL A 245 -21.10 -16.32 -30.51
CA VAL A 245 -21.32 -17.47 -29.62
C VAL A 245 -22.38 -17.35 -28.52
N LEU A 246 -23.50 -18.06 -28.74
CA LEU A 246 -24.39 -18.56 -27.70
C LEU A 246 -23.64 -19.55 -26.78
N LEU A 247 -23.65 -19.30 -25.47
CA LEU A 247 -23.42 -20.35 -24.47
C LEU A 247 -24.76 -20.74 -23.83
N PRO A 248 -25.03 -22.05 -23.66
CA PRO A 248 -26.28 -22.52 -23.07
C PRO A 248 -26.32 -22.20 -21.58
N ILE A 249 -27.43 -21.62 -21.16
CA ILE A 249 -27.79 -21.45 -19.75
C ILE A 249 -28.13 -22.83 -19.20
N ALA A 250 -27.36 -23.32 -18.22
CA ALA A 250 -27.77 -24.44 -17.39
C ALA A 250 -28.67 -23.88 -16.27
N ASP A 251 -29.95 -24.25 -16.29
CA ASP A 251 -30.86 -23.97 -15.19
C ASP A 251 -30.49 -24.86 -13.98
N PRO A 252 -30.44 -24.31 -12.75
CA PRO A 252 -30.31 -25.13 -11.56
C PRO A 252 -31.68 -25.72 -11.18
N ALA A 253 -31.66 -27.00 -10.79
CA ALA A 253 -32.77 -27.73 -10.19
C ALA A 253 -33.13 -27.24 -8.79
#